data_AF-A0A8X7T0V4-F1
#
_entry.id   AF-A0A8X7T0V4-F1
#
_cell.length_a   1.000
_cell.length_b   1.000
_cell.length_c   1.000
_cell.angle_alpha   90.00
_cell.angle_beta   90.00
_cell.angle_gamma   90.00
#
_symmetry.space_group_name_H-M   'P 1'
#
loop_
_entity.id
_entity.type
_entity.pdbx_description
1 polymer ?
#
loop_
_entity_poly.entity_id
_entity_poly.type
_entity_poly.pdbx_seq_one_letter_code
_entity_poly.pdbx_strand_id
1 'polypeptide(L)'
;MLPSRRASVSSKHRASFPSPARFYTDSGVKNHSDRSAWSSVSSKVLGVGTDIVFVPRLHDLFVRQERRTLSRRGQNPDSLPSASNDRFGINQGEGAVDHFARRILTETEGDDFRRWRQDRQADFPTIEILRWLGARWAAKEAAYKALYPDYRLRWSDLEVHKSSPGDDTDQDRTSSPKPFLRFSKTFDPSRHASARPLPTLHLSLSHDGDYVLAFVIAESREQKVV
;
A
#
# COMPACT_ATOMS: atom_id res chain seq x y z
N MET A 1 32.51 -47.66 -3.55
CA MET A 1 31.78 -48.41 -2.50
C MET A 1 31.02 -47.41 -1.64
N LEU A 2 29.71 -47.29 -1.86
CA LEU A 2 28.79 -46.43 -1.11
C LEU A 2 27.93 -47.31 -0.19
N PRO A 3 27.68 -46.94 1.07
CA PRO A 3 26.66 -47.60 1.86
C PRO A 3 25.31 -46.89 1.72
N SER A 4 24.36 -47.66 1.20
CA SER A 4 22.91 -47.40 1.16
C SER A 4 22.32 -47.44 2.58
N ARG A 5 21.55 -46.41 2.96
CA ARG A 5 20.64 -46.46 4.11
C ARG A 5 19.21 -46.16 3.64
N ARG A 6 18.39 -47.21 3.65
CA ARG A 6 16.92 -47.16 3.58
C ARG A 6 16.38 -46.57 4.88
N ALA A 7 15.48 -45.59 4.79
CA ALA A 7 14.60 -45.19 5.88
C ALA A 7 13.15 -45.47 5.48
N SER A 8 12.43 -46.13 6.37
CA SER A 8 11.07 -46.63 6.20
C SER A 8 10.03 -45.51 6.28
N VAL A 9 9.04 -45.58 5.41
CA VAL A 9 7.82 -44.77 5.42
C VAL A 9 6.93 -45.24 6.58
N SER A 10 6.63 -44.34 7.53
CA SER A 10 5.63 -44.56 8.58
C SER A 10 4.34 -43.83 8.21
N SER A 11 3.25 -44.59 8.18
CA SER A 11 1.89 -44.16 7.86
C SER A 11 1.15 -43.64 9.09
N LYS A 12 0.10 -42.83 8.83
CA LYS A 12 -1.07 -42.48 9.67
C LYS A 12 -0.94 -41.19 10.48
N HIS A 13 -1.52 -40.12 9.93
CA HIS A 13 -2.52 -39.32 10.64
C HIS A 13 -3.54 -38.79 9.62
N ARG A 14 -4.74 -39.38 9.65
CA ARG A 14 -5.92 -38.97 8.88
C ARG A 14 -6.66 -37.95 9.76
N ALA A 15 -6.58 -36.67 9.41
CA ALA A 15 -7.39 -35.64 10.05
C ALA A 15 -8.83 -35.75 9.52
N SER A 16 -9.75 -36.09 10.41
CA SER A 16 -11.19 -36.18 10.15
C SER A 16 -11.79 -34.79 10.16
N PHE A 17 -12.39 -34.37 9.05
CA PHE A 17 -13.21 -33.15 8.96
C PHE A 17 -14.56 -33.38 9.65
N PRO A 18 -15.06 -32.45 10.47
CA PRO A 18 -16.45 -32.48 10.91
C PRO A 18 -17.37 -31.97 9.79
N SER A 19 -18.30 -32.84 9.38
CA SER A 19 -19.44 -32.52 8.51
C SER A 19 -20.52 -31.75 9.29
N PRO A 20 -21.34 -30.89 8.65
CA PRO A 20 -22.20 -29.94 9.35
C PRO A 20 -23.42 -30.64 9.96
N ALA A 21 -23.55 -30.57 11.27
CA ALA A 21 -24.75 -31.01 11.97
C ALA A 21 -25.90 -30.03 11.70
N ARG A 22 -26.90 -30.52 10.96
CA ARG A 22 -28.25 -29.97 10.91
C ARG A 22 -28.87 -30.07 12.30
N PHE A 23 -29.17 -28.94 12.92
CA PHE A 23 -30.17 -28.89 13.99
C PHE A 23 -31.40 -28.17 13.45
N TYR A 24 -32.42 -28.97 13.14
CA TYR A 24 -33.80 -28.52 12.97
C TYR A 24 -34.46 -28.71 14.34
N THR A 25 -34.78 -27.63 15.02
CA THR A 25 -35.81 -27.65 16.06
C THR A 25 -36.77 -26.51 15.79
N ASP A 26 -37.89 -26.91 15.20
CA ASP A 26 -39.15 -26.20 15.12
C ASP A 26 -39.66 -25.92 16.54
N SER A 27 -39.90 -24.65 16.87
CA SER A 27 -40.90 -24.25 17.86
C SER A 27 -41.01 -22.73 17.94
N GLY A 28 -42.23 -22.22 17.74
CA GLY A 28 -42.67 -20.99 18.38
C GLY A 28 -42.83 -19.78 17.46
N VAL A 29 -43.95 -19.75 16.76
CA VAL A 29 -44.56 -18.51 16.25
C VAL A 29 -44.82 -17.55 17.41
N LYS A 30 -44.16 -16.38 17.39
CA LYS A 30 -44.73 -15.12 17.88
C LYS A 30 -44.45 -14.04 16.84
N ASN A 31 -45.51 -13.66 16.13
CA ASN A 31 -45.56 -12.52 15.24
C ASN A 31 -45.30 -11.23 16.04
N HIS A 32 -44.08 -10.71 16.00
CA HIS A 32 -43.84 -9.29 16.14
C HIS A 32 -43.53 -8.75 14.75
N SER A 33 -44.50 -8.01 14.20
CA SER A 33 -44.37 -7.23 12.97
C SER A 33 -43.44 -6.06 13.20
N ASP A 34 -42.14 -6.33 13.25
CA ASP A 34 -41.10 -5.31 13.15
C ASP A 34 -40.21 -5.69 11.97
N ARG A 35 -40.79 -5.55 10.77
CA ARG A 35 -40.03 -5.60 9.52
C ARG A 35 -39.24 -4.30 9.42
N SER A 36 -38.22 -4.16 10.26
CA SER A 36 -37.10 -3.28 9.97
C SER A 36 -36.57 -3.74 8.60
N ALA A 37 -36.73 -2.88 7.60
CA ALA A 37 -36.23 -3.15 6.26
C ALA A 37 -34.71 -3.31 6.36
N TRP A 38 -34.23 -4.55 6.31
CA TRP A 38 -32.81 -4.83 6.17
C TRP A 38 -32.41 -4.33 4.78
N SER A 39 -31.98 -3.07 4.68
CA SER A 39 -31.37 -2.56 3.46
C SER A 39 -30.13 -3.42 3.20
N SER A 40 -30.18 -4.31 2.21
CA SER A 40 -29.02 -5.12 1.86
C SER A 40 -27.99 -4.18 1.22
N VAL A 41 -26.94 -3.82 1.97
CA VAL A 41 -25.79 -3.13 1.40
C VAL A 41 -25.01 -4.17 0.60
N SER A 42 -25.01 -4.03 -0.73
CA SER A 42 -24.26 -4.92 -1.61
C SER A 42 -22.92 -4.27 -1.93
N SER A 43 -21.84 -4.97 -1.62
CA SER A 43 -20.50 -4.56 -2.03
C SER A 43 -20.20 -5.07 -3.43
N LYS A 44 -19.67 -4.19 -4.29
CA LYS A 44 -19.26 -4.53 -5.66
C LYS A 44 -17.82 -4.09 -5.88
N VAL A 45 -16.97 -5.00 -6.34
CA VAL A 45 -15.61 -4.64 -6.77
C VAL A 45 -15.71 -3.82 -8.06
N LEU A 46 -15.19 -2.58 -8.02
CA LEU A 46 -15.06 -1.72 -9.19
C LEU A 46 -13.85 -2.12 -10.04
N GLY A 47 -12.74 -2.45 -9.38
CA GLY A 47 -11.52 -2.84 -10.06
C GLY A 47 -10.43 -3.28 -9.10
N VAL A 48 -9.39 -3.87 -9.69
CA VAL A 48 -8.19 -4.33 -9.01
C VAL A 48 -7.00 -3.77 -9.73
N GLY A 49 -6.00 -3.34 -8.97
CA GLY A 49 -4.75 -2.84 -9.51
C GLY A 49 -3.56 -3.36 -8.73
N THR A 50 -2.45 -3.52 -9.44
CA THR A 50 -1.18 -3.94 -8.85
C THR A 50 -0.04 -3.15 -9.47
N ASP A 51 1.01 -2.92 -8.68
CA ASP A 51 2.23 -2.29 -9.16
C ASP A 51 3.45 -2.83 -8.42
N ILE A 52 4.60 -2.74 -9.08
CA ILE A 52 5.90 -3.16 -8.55
C ILE A 52 6.96 -2.10 -8.82
N VAL A 53 7.74 -1.79 -7.80
CA VAL A 53 8.87 -0.86 -7.88
C VAL A 53 10.16 -1.61 -7.63
N PHE A 54 11.10 -1.53 -8.57
CA PHE A 54 12.48 -1.97 -8.37
C PHE A 54 13.30 -0.81 -7.77
N VAL A 55 13.68 -0.97 -6.51
CA VAL A 55 14.28 0.09 -5.68
C VAL A 55 15.61 0.62 -6.24
N PRO A 56 16.55 -0.21 -6.76
CA PRO A 56 17.76 0.29 -7.41
C PRO A 56 17.48 1.20 -8.62
N ARG A 57 16.43 0.93 -9.40
CA ARG A 57 16.06 1.83 -10.51
C ARG A 57 15.53 3.18 -10.02
N LEU A 58 14.86 3.21 -8.87
CA LEU A 58 14.42 4.46 -8.23
C LEU A 58 15.64 5.27 -7.75
N HIS A 59 16.63 4.62 -7.16
CA HIS A 59 17.92 5.23 -6.82
C HIS A 59 18.59 5.85 -8.06
N ASP A 60 18.76 5.08 -9.14
CA ASP A 60 19.42 5.56 -10.36
C ASP A 60 18.67 6.74 -11.00
N LEU A 61 17.35 6.81 -10.84
CA LEU A 61 16.56 7.95 -11.27
C LEU A 61 16.92 9.21 -10.46
N PHE A 62 17.09 9.09 -9.15
CA PHE A 62 17.49 10.20 -8.28
C PHE A 62 18.91 10.69 -8.58
N VAL A 63 19.88 9.79 -8.70
CA VAL A 63 21.26 10.14 -9.08
C VAL A 63 21.30 10.88 -10.42
N ARG A 64 20.56 10.39 -11.43
CA ARG A 64 20.49 11.06 -12.75
C ARG A 64 19.84 12.44 -12.67
N GLN A 65 18.80 12.59 -11.87
CA GLN A 65 18.12 13.87 -11.71
C GLN A 65 18.98 14.89 -10.97
N GLU A 66 19.74 14.45 -9.97
CA GLU A 66 20.68 15.29 -9.25
C GLU A 66 21.81 15.77 -10.16
N ARG A 67 22.45 14.87 -10.94
CA ARG A 67 23.46 15.24 -11.94
C ARG A 67 22.96 16.30 -12.92
N ARG A 68 21.72 16.16 -13.42
CA ARG A 68 21.10 17.16 -14.30
C ARG A 68 20.89 18.52 -13.61
N THR A 69 20.56 18.50 -12.33
CA THR A 69 20.32 19.71 -11.54
C THR A 69 21.63 20.44 -11.24
N LEU A 70 22.68 19.72 -10.86
CA LEU A 70 24.03 20.26 -10.67
C LEU A 70 24.57 20.88 -11.97
N SER A 71 24.43 20.16 -13.08
CA SER A 71 24.82 20.65 -14.41
C SER A 71 24.12 21.96 -14.77
N ARG A 72 22.82 22.08 -14.47
CA ARG A 72 22.05 23.33 -14.69
C ARG A 72 22.49 24.48 -13.79
N ARG A 73 23.02 24.19 -12.59
CA ARG A 73 23.53 25.20 -11.64
C ARG A 73 24.99 25.60 -11.92
N GLY A 74 25.61 25.07 -12.99
CA GLY A 74 27.02 25.32 -13.30
C GLY A 74 28.00 24.67 -12.32
N GLN A 75 27.53 23.70 -11.52
CA GLN A 75 28.36 22.94 -10.58
C GLN A 75 28.88 21.67 -11.26
N ASN A 76 30.08 21.23 -10.87
CA ASN A 76 30.70 20.03 -11.44
C ASN A 76 29.90 18.78 -11.04
N PRO A 77 29.26 18.04 -11.98
CA PRO A 77 28.48 16.85 -11.66
C PRO A 77 29.32 15.69 -11.11
N ASP A 78 30.64 15.70 -11.32
CA ASP A 78 31.57 14.67 -10.86
C ASP A 78 32.04 14.92 -9.41
N SER A 79 31.62 16.01 -8.77
CA SER A 79 31.87 16.23 -7.33
C SER A 79 30.92 15.45 -6.41
N LEU A 80 29.98 14.68 -6.98
CA LEU A 80 29.17 13.75 -6.19
C LEU A 80 30.08 12.65 -5.61
N PRO A 81 29.94 12.28 -4.32
CA PRO A 81 30.75 11.23 -3.74
C PRO A 81 30.63 9.96 -4.59
N SER A 82 31.77 9.44 -5.01
CA SER A 82 31.85 8.16 -5.72
C SER A 82 31.15 7.11 -4.87
N ALA A 83 30.28 6.29 -5.49
CA ALA A 83 29.34 5.35 -4.87
C ALA A 83 30.00 4.18 -4.09
N SER A 84 31.24 4.35 -3.64
CA SER A 84 32.12 3.27 -3.23
C SER A 84 32.09 2.91 -1.75
N ASN A 85 31.36 3.62 -0.88
CA ASN A 85 31.19 3.19 0.53
C ASN A 85 29.76 3.27 1.08
N ASP A 86 28.85 3.96 0.41
CA ASP A 86 27.43 3.98 0.77
C ASP A 86 26.65 3.61 -0.50
N ARG A 87 26.08 2.38 -0.53
CA ARG A 87 25.48 1.80 -1.76
C ARG A 87 24.36 2.65 -2.37
N PHE A 88 23.91 3.69 -1.65
CA PHE A 88 22.78 4.51 -2.02
C PHE A 88 23.00 6.01 -1.75
N GLY A 89 24.22 6.52 -1.60
CA GLY A 89 24.52 7.85 -1.06
C GLY A 89 23.74 9.04 -1.65
N ILE A 90 22.62 9.42 -1.02
CA ILE A 90 21.86 10.63 -1.31
C ILE A 90 22.10 11.63 -0.17
N ASN A 91 22.92 12.65 -0.42
CA ASN A 91 23.19 13.71 0.56
C ASN A 91 21.97 14.61 0.79
N GLN A 92 21.80 15.04 2.04
CA GLN A 92 20.61 15.71 2.59
C GLN A 92 20.42 17.20 2.20
N GLY A 93 20.78 17.62 0.98
CA GLY A 93 20.35 18.91 0.42
C GLY A 93 19.01 18.76 -0.31
N GLU A 94 18.30 19.86 -0.64
CA GLU A 94 17.08 19.87 -1.48
C GLU A 94 17.30 19.12 -2.81
N GLY A 95 17.16 17.80 -2.74
CA GLY A 95 17.73 16.87 -3.71
C GLY A 95 16.68 16.31 -4.66
N ALA A 96 17.11 15.40 -5.53
CA ALA A 96 16.20 14.67 -6.40
C ALA A 96 15.10 13.92 -5.61
N VAL A 97 15.43 13.45 -4.41
CA VAL A 97 14.47 12.83 -3.47
C VAL A 97 13.39 13.80 -3.05
N ASP A 98 13.73 15.00 -2.59
CA ASP A 98 12.73 15.98 -2.13
C ASP A 98 11.86 16.47 -3.28
N HIS A 99 12.46 16.64 -4.47
CA HIS A 99 11.71 16.94 -5.68
C HIS A 99 10.71 15.83 -6.02
N PHE A 100 11.15 14.57 -5.95
CA PHE A 100 10.28 13.43 -6.20
C PHE A 100 9.17 13.32 -5.15
N ALA A 101 9.51 13.43 -3.86
CA ALA A 101 8.57 13.42 -2.75
C ALA A 101 7.48 14.50 -2.95
N ARG A 102 7.86 15.74 -3.25
CA ARG A 102 6.90 16.82 -3.55
C ARG A 102 5.96 16.53 -4.72
N ARG A 103 6.41 15.75 -5.70
CA ARG A 103 5.58 15.39 -6.87
C ARG A 103 4.55 14.31 -6.53
N ILE A 104 4.93 13.37 -5.68
CA ILE A 104 4.13 12.14 -5.47
C ILE A 104 3.32 12.18 -4.18
N LEU A 105 3.76 12.92 -3.16
CA LEU A 105 3.13 12.97 -1.85
C LEU A 105 2.10 14.08 -1.79
N THR A 106 1.05 13.86 -0.99
CA THR A 106 0.19 14.96 -0.54
C THR A 106 0.92 15.84 0.49
N GLU A 107 0.31 16.96 0.86
CA GLU A 107 0.83 17.81 1.93
C GLU A 107 1.00 17.03 3.24
N THR A 108 -0.05 16.27 3.63
CA THR A 108 -0.03 15.44 4.84
C THR A 108 1.04 14.34 4.77
N GLU A 109 1.14 13.61 3.66
CA GLU A 109 2.20 12.62 3.50
C GLU A 109 3.61 13.25 3.48
N GLY A 110 3.73 14.49 2.97
CA GLY A 110 4.97 15.25 2.97
C GLY A 110 5.41 15.65 4.38
N ASP A 111 4.46 16.06 5.23
CA ASP A 111 4.70 16.29 6.66
C ASP A 111 5.14 15.00 7.36
N ASP A 112 4.42 13.89 7.12
CA ASP A 112 4.76 12.58 7.68
C ASP A 112 6.14 12.13 7.22
N PHE A 113 6.49 12.35 5.96
CA PHE A 113 7.81 12.04 5.42
C PHE A 113 8.91 12.84 6.11
N ARG A 114 8.71 14.15 6.31
CA ARG A 114 9.67 15.01 7.00
C ARG A 114 9.86 14.58 8.45
N ARG A 115 8.77 14.32 9.19
CA ARG A 115 8.83 13.81 10.57
C ARG A 115 9.53 12.47 10.63
N TRP A 116 9.13 11.53 9.78
CA TRP A 116 9.72 10.20 9.69
C TRP A 116 11.24 10.25 9.41
N ARG A 117 11.70 11.18 8.54
CA ARG A 117 13.14 11.41 8.30
C ARG A 117 13.84 12.02 9.53
N GLN A 118 13.23 12.99 10.20
CA GLN A 118 13.80 13.66 11.37
C GLN A 118 13.99 12.68 12.53
N ASP A 119 12.99 11.83 12.81
CA ASP A 119 13.02 10.86 13.90
C ASP A 119 14.11 9.79 13.76
N ARG A 120 14.62 9.59 12.54
CA ARG A 120 15.53 8.50 12.17
C ARG A 120 17.02 8.88 12.11
N GLN A 121 17.35 10.12 12.45
CA GLN A 121 18.71 10.70 12.48
C GLN A 121 19.51 10.56 11.16
N ALA A 122 20.64 11.26 11.06
CA ALA A 122 21.33 11.53 9.79
C ALA A 122 22.02 10.31 9.13
N ASP A 123 22.22 9.22 9.86
CA ASP A 123 22.89 7.99 9.39
C ASP A 123 21.89 6.93 8.86
N PHE A 124 20.80 7.38 8.24
CA PHE A 124 19.77 6.48 7.77
C PHE A 124 20.11 5.87 6.41
N PRO A 125 20.06 4.54 6.23
CA PRO A 125 20.45 3.93 4.98
C PRO A 125 19.46 4.36 3.89
N THR A 126 19.98 4.93 2.80
CA THR A 126 19.14 5.56 1.77
C THR A 126 18.13 4.58 1.15
N ILE A 127 18.41 3.27 1.17
CA ILE A 127 17.46 2.23 0.78
C ILE A 127 16.10 2.36 1.47
N GLU A 128 16.04 2.79 2.72
CA GLU A 128 14.77 2.91 3.44
C GLU A 128 13.98 4.13 3.00
N ILE A 129 14.65 5.24 2.66
CA ILE A 129 14.00 6.39 2.02
C ILE A 129 13.39 5.96 0.68
N LEU A 130 14.16 5.22 -0.12
CA LEU A 130 13.70 4.71 -1.41
C LEU A 130 12.53 3.74 -1.25
N ARG A 131 12.56 2.84 -0.26
CA ARG A 131 11.45 1.92 0.04
C ARG A 131 10.22 2.69 0.54
N TRP A 132 10.41 3.69 1.39
CA TRP A 132 9.31 4.50 1.91
C TRP A 132 8.58 5.19 0.75
N LEU A 133 9.32 5.85 -0.15
CA LEU A 133 8.78 6.52 -1.33
C LEU A 133 8.25 5.52 -2.37
N GLY A 134 8.97 4.42 -2.58
CA GLY A 134 8.59 3.35 -3.51
C GLY A 134 7.28 2.68 -3.13
N ALA A 135 7.01 2.51 -1.84
CA ALA A 135 5.73 1.99 -1.35
C ALA A 135 4.56 2.93 -1.68
N ARG A 136 4.72 4.25 -1.52
CA ARG A 136 3.69 5.22 -1.91
C ARG A 136 3.49 5.25 -3.41
N TRP A 137 4.58 5.21 -4.17
CA TRP A 137 4.52 5.14 -5.63
C TRP A 137 3.72 3.92 -6.09
N ALA A 138 4.11 2.72 -5.64
CA ALA A 138 3.46 1.48 -6.01
C ALA A 138 1.98 1.47 -5.59
N ALA A 139 1.67 1.92 -4.37
CA ALA A 139 0.30 2.00 -3.88
C ALA A 139 -0.58 2.92 -4.73
N LYS A 140 -0.08 4.11 -5.10
CA LYS A 140 -0.82 5.08 -5.89
C LYS A 140 -0.98 4.65 -7.35
N GLU A 141 0.02 4.01 -7.95
CA GLU A 141 -0.10 3.38 -9.28
C GLU A 141 -1.10 2.22 -9.28
N ALA A 142 -1.03 1.34 -8.28
CA ALA A 142 -2.00 0.26 -8.12
C ALA A 142 -3.42 0.82 -7.94
N ALA A 143 -3.61 1.87 -7.14
CA ALA A 143 -4.91 2.52 -6.98
C ALA A 143 -5.41 3.18 -8.27
N TYR A 144 -4.52 3.86 -9.02
CA TYR A 144 -4.86 4.41 -10.34
C TYR A 144 -5.40 3.31 -11.27
N LYS A 145 -4.70 2.17 -11.35
CA LYS A 145 -5.12 1.03 -12.19
C LYS A 145 -6.45 0.42 -11.72
N ALA A 146 -6.68 0.34 -10.40
CA ALA A 146 -7.92 -0.19 -9.84
C ALA A 146 -9.15 0.70 -10.10
N LEU A 147 -8.93 2.00 -10.34
CA LEU A 147 -10.00 2.99 -10.46
C LEU A 147 -10.19 3.53 -11.89
N TYR A 148 -9.23 3.29 -12.78
CA TYR A 148 -9.33 3.66 -14.19
C TYR A 148 -10.34 2.78 -14.94
N PRO A 149 -11.15 3.31 -15.87
CA PRO A 149 -11.17 4.71 -16.35
C PRO A 149 -12.08 5.65 -15.56
N ASP A 150 -12.86 5.14 -14.60
CA ASP A 150 -13.92 5.89 -13.91
C ASP A 150 -13.35 7.07 -13.10
N TYR A 151 -12.21 6.87 -12.45
CA TYR A 151 -11.46 7.93 -11.78
C TYR A 151 -10.06 8.08 -12.39
N ARG A 152 -9.75 9.29 -12.86
CA ARG A 152 -8.44 9.66 -13.40
C ARG A 152 -7.66 10.44 -12.36
N LEU A 153 -7.09 9.71 -11.40
CA LEU A 153 -6.45 10.31 -10.24
C LEU A 153 -5.11 10.95 -10.57
N ARG A 154 -4.80 12.03 -9.86
CA ARG A 154 -3.45 12.59 -9.73
C ARG A 154 -2.78 12.02 -8.49
N TRP A 155 -1.46 12.15 -8.41
CA TRP A 155 -0.68 11.71 -7.24
C TRP A 155 -1.15 12.33 -5.93
N SER A 156 -1.55 13.60 -5.97
CA SER A 156 -2.03 14.36 -4.80
C SER A 156 -3.44 13.97 -4.34
N ASP A 157 -4.16 13.16 -5.11
CA ASP A 157 -5.56 12.84 -4.83
C ASP A 157 -5.71 11.67 -3.83
N LEU A 158 -4.62 10.94 -3.56
CA LEU A 158 -4.60 9.78 -2.67
C LEU A 158 -3.50 9.91 -1.61
N GLU A 159 -3.76 9.34 -0.45
CA GLU A 159 -2.86 9.32 0.70
C GLU A 159 -2.70 7.90 1.22
N VAL A 160 -1.45 7.49 1.50
CA VAL A 160 -1.11 6.21 2.12
C VAL A 160 -0.80 6.42 3.58
N HIS A 161 -1.62 5.80 4.43
CA HIS A 161 -1.53 5.90 5.88
C HIS A 161 -1.23 4.54 6.50
N LYS A 162 -0.83 4.54 7.78
CA LYS A 162 -0.72 3.34 8.61
C LYS A 162 -1.70 3.49 9.77
N SER A 163 -2.42 2.42 10.13
CA SER A 163 -3.27 2.41 11.32
C SER A 163 -2.45 2.74 12.57
N SER A 164 -3.04 3.43 13.54
CA SER A 164 -2.39 3.58 14.85
C SER A 164 -2.43 2.25 15.61
N PRO A 165 -1.43 1.92 16.44
CA PRO A 165 -1.53 0.77 17.33
C PRO A 165 -2.78 0.88 18.21
N GLY A 166 -3.75 -0.01 18.00
CA GLY A 166 -5.05 -0.01 18.71
C GLY A 166 -6.28 0.41 17.88
N ASP A 167 -6.09 0.83 16.63
CA ASP A 167 -7.19 1.15 15.70
C ASP A 167 -7.71 -0.13 14.99
N ASP A 168 -6.85 -1.14 14.84
CA ASP A 168 -7.27 -2.47 14.40
C ASP A 168 -7.90 -3.23 15.58
N THR A 169 -9.15 -3.67 15.42
CA THR A 169 -9.85 -4.54 16.38
C THR A 169 -9.22 -5.92 16.53
N ASP A 170 -8.26 -6.26 15.66
CA ASP A 170 -7.43 -7.44 15.81
C ASP A 170 -6.40 -7.20 16.91
N GLN A 171 -6.66 -7.86 18.04
CA GLN A 171 -5.93 -7.77 19.31
C GLN A 171 -4.50 -8.33 19.25
N ASP A 172 -3.94 -8.51 18.06
CA ASP A 172 -2.57 -8.97 17.87
C ASP A 172 -1.61 -7.77 17.85
N ARG A 173 -1.23 -7.36 19.06
CA ARG A 173 -0.24 -6.29 19.33
C ARG A 173 1.16 -6.59 18.78
N THR A 174 1.39 -7.76 18.18
CA THR A 174 2.66 -8.09 17.53
C THR A 174 2.69 -7.75 16.04
N SER A 175 1.54 -7.44 15.45
CA SER A 175 1.45 -7.11 14.03
C SER A 175 1.83 -5.65 13.75
N SER A 176 2.65 -5.44 12.71
CA SER A 176 2.95 -4.10 12.22
C SER A 176 1.66 -3.41 11.76
N PRO A 177 1.48 -2.10 11.99
CA PRO A 177 0.24 -1.41 11.67
C PRO A 177 -0.16 -1.55 10.20
N LYS A 178 -1.44 -1.88 9.96
CA LYS A 178 -1.98 -2.14 8.63
C LYS A 178 -1.95 -0.87 7.77
N PRO A 179 -1.43 -0.94 6.53
CA PRO A 179 -1.51 0.19 5.61
C PRO A 179 -2.92 0.34 5.05
N PHE A 180 -3.37 1.57 4.86
CA PHE A 180 -4.63 1.86 4.18
C PHE A 180 -4.47 3.06 3.25
N LEU A 181 -5.38 3.16 2.28
CA LEU A 181 -5.35 4.18 1.24
C LEU A 181 -6.65 4.97 1.23
N ARG A 182 -6.55 6.29 1.18
CA ARG A 182 -7.70 7.20 1.27
C ARG A 182 -7.58 8.31 0.24
N PHE A 183 -8.73 8.81 -0.24
CA PHE A 183 -8.77 10.07 -0.96
C PHE A 183 -8.33 11.24 -0.07
N SER A 184 -7.48 12.12 -0.61
CA SER A 184 -7.03 13.31 0.09
C SER A 184 -8.22 14.23 0.43
N LYS A 185 -8.08 15.04 1.48
CA LYS A 185 -9.07 16.07 1.83
C LYS A 185 -9.29 17.09 0.71
N THR A 186 -8.29 17.26 -0.16
CA THR A 186 -8.34 18.18 -1.31
C THR A 186 -8.87 17.53 -2.58
N PHE A 187 -9.21 16.23 -2.53
CA PHE A 187 -9.79 15.53 -3.67
C PHE A 187 -11.18 16.07 -3.99
N ASP A 188 -11.42 16.31 -5.27
CA ASP A 188 -12.67 16.86 -5.80
C ASP A 188 -13.36 15.80 -6.67
N PRO A 189 -14.35 15.07 -6.14
CA PRO A 189 -15.05 14.02 -6.87
C PRO A 189 -15.81 14.51 -8.10
N SER A 190 -16.17 15.80 -8.15
CA SER A 190 -16.97 16.38 -9.24
C SER A 190 -16.25 16.38 -10.59
N ARG A 191 -14.91 16.25 -10.57
CA ARG A 191 -14.06 16.14 -11.77
C ARG A 191 -14.17 14.79 -12.46
N HIS A 192 -14.82 13.82 -11.82
CA HIS A 192 -14.96 12.47 -12.31
C HIS A 192 -16.42 12.21 -12.69
N ALA A 193 -16.62 11.69 -13.91
CA ALA A 193 -17.93 11.58 -14.54
C ALA A 193 -18.90 10.64 -13.81
N SER A 194 -18.40 9.82 -12.88
CA SER A 194 -19.21 8.88 -12.11
C SER A 194 -19.92 9.59 -10.96
N ALA A 195 -21.24 9.76 -11.05
CA ALA A 195 -22.13 10.19 -9.94
C ALA A 195 -22.23 9.14 -8.79
N ARG A 196 -21.18 8.35 -8.59
CA ARG A 196 -21.11 7.26 -7.62
C ARG A 196 -20.50 7.76 -6.31
N PRO A 197 -20.93 7.23 -5.16
CA PRO A 197 -20.18 7.38 -3.92
C PRO A 197 -18.72 6.97 -4.12
N LEU A 198 -17.81 7.60 -3.38
CA LEU A 198 -16.39 7.24 -3.43
C LEU A 198 -16.20 5.78 -3.03
N PRO A 199 -15.41 5.01 -3.78
CA PRO A 199 -15.13 3.63 -3.42
C PRO A 199 -14.24 3.56 -2.19
N THR A 200 -14.43 2.49 -1.42
CA THR A 200 -13.47 2.07 -0.40
C THR A 200 -12.26 1.43 -1.08
N LEU A 201 -11.06 1.80 -0.65
CA LEU A 201 -9.80 1.31 -1.21
C LEU A 201 -9.10 0.41 -0.21
N HIS A 202 -8.96 -0.86 -0.56
CA HIS A 202 -8.26 -1.86 0.24
C HIS A 202 -6.84 -1.99 -0.28
N LEU A 203 -5.86 -1.63 0.54
CA LEU A 203 -4.45 -1.66 0.18
C LEU A 203 -3.74 -2.82 0.88
N SER A 204 -2.91 -3.54 0.14
CA SER A 204 -1.86 -4.40 0.67
C SER A 204 -0.52 -3.97 0.10
N LEU A 205 0.49 -3.89 0.98
CA LEU A 205 1.86 -3.56 0.63
C LEU A 205 2.79 -4.66 1.11
N SER A 206 3.75 -5.02 0.27
CA SER A 206 4.83 -5.93 0.63
C SER A 206 6.14 -5.42 0.06
N HIS A 207 7.24 -5.74 0.71
CA HIS A 207 8.56 -5.51 0.17
C HIS A 207 9.45 -6.71 0.48
N ASP A 208 10.20 -7.17 -0.52
CA ASP A 208 11.19 -8.23 -0.35
C ASP A 208 12.40 -7.92 -1.25
N GLY A 209 13.60 -8.10 -0.68
CA GLY A 209 14.85 -7.67 -1.30
C GLY A 209 14.79 -6.25 -1.85
N ASP A 210 14.96 -6.14 -3.17
CA ASP A 210 15.02 -4.87 -3.92
C ASP A 210 13.68 -4.44 -4.53
N TYR A 211 12.57 -5.10 -4.15
CA TYR A 211 11.26 -4.84 -4.73
C TYR A 211 10.25 -4.38 -3.68
N VAL A 212 9.36 -3.50 -4.11
CA VAL A 212 8.15 -3.12 -3.38
C VAL A 212 6.94 -3.44 -4.25
N LEU A 213 5.96 -4.12 -3.70
CA LEU A 213 4.72 -4.50 -4.38
C LEU A 213 3.51 -3.86 -3.69
N ALA A 214 2.53 -3.48 -4.49
CA ALA A 214 1.24 -3.02 -4.02
C ALA A 214 0.10 -3.75 -4.71
N PHE A 215 -0.96 -4.04 -3.96
CA PHE A 215 -2.24 -4.52 -4.46
C PHE A 215 -3.34 -3.61 -3.92
N VAL A 216 -4.23 -3.16 -4.80
CA VAL A 216 -5.38 -2.34 -4.43
C VAL A 216 -6.65 -2.95 -5.00
N ILE A 217 -7.66 -3.08 -4.15
CA ILE A 217 -9.04 -3.41 -4.54
C ILE A 217 -9.90 -2.19 -4.29
N ALA A 218 -10.60 -1.71 -5.32
CA ALA A 218 -11.60 -0.67 -5.20
C ALA A 218 -12.99 -1.29 -5.07
N GLU A 219 -13.69 -0.96 -4.00
CA GLU A 219 -15.02 -1.49 -3.67
C GLU A 219 -16.04 -0.35 -3.63
N SER A 220 -17.15 -0.50 -4.34
CA SER A 220 -18.31 0.39 -4.24
C SER A 220 -19.39 -0.27 -3.38
N ARG A 221 -20.00 0.53 -2.50
CA ARG A 221 -21.21 0.15 -1.77
C ARG A 221 -22.42 0.61 -2.58
N GLU A 222 -23.17 -0.35 -3.12
CA GLU A 222 -24.48 -0.08 -3.71
C GLU A 222 -25.53 -0.27 -2.62
N GLN A 223 -26.22 0.82 -2.27
CA GLN A 223 -27.38 0.76 -1.40
C GLN A 223 -28.57 0.30 -2.25
N LYS A 224 -28.96 -0.97 -2.13
CA LYS A 224 -30.20 -1.44 -2.75
C LYS A 224 -31.35 -0.90 -1.91
N VAL A 225 -32.06 0.08 -2.45
CA VAL A 225 -33.40 0.43 -1.97
C VAL A 225 -34.30 -0.71 -2.43
N VAL A 226 -34.76 -1.54 -1.48
CA VAL A 226 -35.71 -2.64 -1.71
C VAL A 226 -37.12 -2.10 -1.52
#